data_AF-A0A3E0PBG1-F1
#
_entry.id   AF-A0A3E0PBG1-F1
#
_cell.length_a   1.000
_cell.length_b   1.000
_cell.length_c   1.000
_cell.angle_alpha   90.00
_cell.angle_beta   90.00
_cell.angle_gamma   90.00
#
_symmetry.space_group_name_H-M   'P 1'
#
loop_
_entity.id
_entity.type
_entity.pdbx_description
1 polymer ?
#
loop_
_entity_poly.entity_id
_entity_poly.type
_entity_poly.pdbx_seq_one_letter_code
_entity_poly.pdbx_strand_id
1 'polypeptide(L)'
;MSFANFRKWRPSGIPFGLSVYGDRSEPAFLGDLLVGSRLLYRSRNDWRWAAVAKRTEERAVLTVTSPKGGTYRLRRSLWSEIVFDGELPILRIENEEDWRENLADYDTRW
;
A
#
# COMPACT_ATOMS: atom_id res chain seq x y z
N MET A 1 40.29 11.51 -15.87
CA MET A 1 39.18 11.42 -16.86
C MET A 1 38.71 9.98 -16.95
N SER A 2 37.39 9.81 -17.11
CA SER A 2 36.65 8.61 -17.55
C SER A 2 35.91 7.77 -16.50
N PHE A 3 34.74 7.33 -16.94
CA PHE A 3 33.49 7.06 -16.24
C PHE A 3 33.28 5.60 -15.81
N ALA A 4 32.46 5.45 -14.76
CA ALA A 4 31.40 4.46 -14.52
C ALA A 4 31.68 2.95 -14.60
N ASN A 5 31.34 2.25 -13.50
CA ASN A 5 30.74 0.93 -13.60
C ASN A 5 29.66 0.75 -12.53
N PHE A 6 28.43 1.07 -12.91
CA PHE A 6 27.21 0.72 -12.19
C PHE A 6 26.97 -0.78 -12.43
N ARG A 7 27.09 -1.63 -11.40
CA ARG A 7 26.50 -2.98 -11.45
C ARG A 7 26.13 -3.52 -10.08
N LYS A 8 24.81 -3.68 -9.94
CA LYS A 8 24.12 -4.83 -9.34
C LYS A 8 24.00 -4.85 -7.82
N TRP A 9 23.08 -4.03 -7.31
CA TRP A 9 22.43 -4.28 -6.03
C TRP A 9 21.44 -5.45 -6.18
N ARG A 10 21.64 -6.53 -5.42
CA ARG A 10 20.61 -7.54 -5.11
C ARG A 10 20.72 -7.86 -3.61
N PRO A 11 19.75 -7.48 -2.78
CA PRO A 11 19.61 -8.14 -1.50
C PRO A 11 18.89 -9.47 -1.77
N SER A 12 19.63 -10.52 -1.52
CA SER A 12 19.17 -11.90 -1.38
C SER A 12 18.13 -12.01 -0.25
N GLY A 13 17.04 -12.75 -0.51
CA GLY A 13 16.20 -13.32 0.53
C GLY A 13 14.79 -12.75 0.60
N ILE A 14 13.89 -13.26 -0.24
CA ILE A 14 12.47 -13.31 0.10
C ILE A 14 12.03 -14.75 -0.08
N PRO A 15 11.84 -15.53 1.00
CA PRO A 15 11.15 -16.80 0.89
C PRO A 15 9.68 -16.50 0.56
N PHE A 16 9.20 -17.11 -0.51
CA PHE A 16 7.77 -17.20 -0.81
C PHE A 16 7.06 -17.88 0.37
N GLY A 17 6.12 -17.19 1.03
CA GLY A 17 5.04 -17.87 1.76
C GLY A 17 5.07 -17.91 3.31
N LEU A 18 5.63 -16.93 4.00
CA LEU A 18 5.37 -16.72 5.44
C LEU A 18 4.87 -15.30 5.66
N SER A 19 3.76 -15.16 6.39
CA SER A 19 3.16 -13.88 6.76
C SER A 19 4.21 -12.97 7.41
N VAL A 20 4.76 -12.04 6.62
CA VAL A 20 5.85 -11.15 7.06
C VAL A 20 5.36 -10.11 8.08
N TYR A 21 4.04 -9.96 8.21
CA TYR A 21 3.39 -8.92 8.98
C TYR A 21 2.71 -9.42 10.26
N GLY A 22 2.97 -10.67 10.66
CA GLY A 22 2.52 -11.19 11.96
C GLY A 22 3.09 -10.37 13.13
N ASP A 23 2.19 -9.90 14.00
CA ASP A 23 2.44 -9.31 15.32
C ASP A 23 3.72 -8.45 15.43
N ARG A 24 3.77 -7.35 14.68
CA ARG A 24 4.87 -6.38 14.82
C ARG A 24 4.48 -5.33 15.85
N SER A 25 5.17 -5.34 16.99
CA SER A 25 5.17 -4.25 17.97
C SER A 25 5.76 -2.94 17.43
N GLU A 26 6.41 -2.98 16.27
CA GLU A 26 7.03 -1.84 15.61
C GLU A 26 6.08 -1.16 14.62
N PRO A 27 6.05 0.19 14.55
CA PRO A 27 5.22 0.91 13.61
C PRO A 27 5.61 0.56 12.17
N ALA A 28 4.63 0.20 11.36
CA ALA A 28 4.82 -0.06 9.95
C ALA A 28 4.49 1.18 9.13
N PHE A 29 5.27 1.43 8.07
CA PHE A 29 5.09 2.59 7.21
C PHE A 29 4.84 2.18 5.77
N LEU A 30 4.24 3.10 5.02
CA LEU A 30 3.94 2.88 3.60
C LEU A 30 5.22 2.65 2.78
N GLY A 31 6.35 3.19 3.23
CA GLY A 31 7.67 2.96 2.66
C GLY A 31 8.13 1.50 2.77
N ASP A 32 7.62 0.73 3.73
CA ASP A 32 8.01 -0.67 3.96
C ASP A 32 7.29 -1.63 3.01
N LEU A 33 6.16 -1.21 2.43
CA LEU A 33 5.41 -2.01 1.47
C LEU A 33 6.14 -2.09 0.12
N LEU A 34 6.20 -3.30 -0.44
CA LEU A 34 6.74 -3.54 -1.77
C LEU A 34 5.83 -2.94 -2.85
N VAL A 35 6.40 -2.56 -4.00
CA VAL A 35 5.60 -2.24 -5.20
C VAL A 35 4.77 -3.47 -5.58
N GLY A 36 3.48 -3.26 -5.85
CA GLY A 36 2.49 -4.30 -6.07
C GLY A 36 1.72 -4.71 -4.81
N SER A 37 2.18 -4.33 -3.61
CA SER A 37 1.45 -4.60 -2.37
C SER A 37 0.08 -3.94 -2.41
N ARG A 38 -0.94 -4.69 -2.00
CA ARG A 38 -2.31 -4.19 -1.87
C ARG A 38 -2.54 -3.73 -0.44
N LEU A 39 -3.33 -2.68 -0.28
CA LEU A 39 -3.73 -2.14 1.01
C LEU A 39 -5.12 -1.52 0.93
N LEU A 40 -5.76 -1.35 2.08
CA LEU A 40 -6.95 -0.53 2.20
C LEU A 40 -6.60 0.94 2.42
N TYR A 41 -7.44 1.80 1.87
CA TYR A 41 -7.33 3.24 1.97
C TYR A 41 -8.72 3.84 2.18
N ARG A 42 -8.87 4.70 3.18
CA ARG A 42 -10.09 5.50 3.34
C ARG A 42 -10.06 6.69 2.40
N SER A 43 -10.99 6.71 1.44
CA SER A 43 -11.27 7.86 0.58
C SER A 43 -12.06 8.93 1.35
N ARG A 44 -12.76 9.85 0.68
CA ARG A 44 -13.64 10.80 1.37
C ARG A 44 -14.95 10.15 1.84
N ASN A 45 -15.51 9.23 1.04
CA ASN A 45 -16.89 8.73 1.24
C ASN A 45 -16.99 7.21 1.48
N ASP A 46 -15.94 6.46 1.15
CA ASP A 46 -15.88 5.00 1.23
C ASP A 46 -14.45 4.50 1.54
N TRP A 47 -14.33 3.22 1.92
CA TRP A 47 -13.05 2.50 1.94
C TRP A 47 -12.76 1.84 0.60
N ARG A 48 -11.50 1.83 0.19
CA ARG A 48 -11.09 1.37 -1.15
C ARG A 48 -9.82 0.54 -1.11
N TRP A 49 -9.76 -0.41 -2.04
CA TRP A 49 -8.52 -1.07 -2.39
C TRP A 49 -7.57 -0.13 -3.12
N ALA A 50 -6.31 -0.20 -2.72
CA ALA A 50 -5.20 0.48 -3.36
C ALA A 50 -4.04 -0.49 -3.55
N ALA A 51 -3.21 -0.23 -4.56
CA ALA A 51 -1.96 -0.95 -4.78
C ALA A 51 -0.79 0.02 -4.86
N VAL A 52 0.35 -0.31 -4.25
CA VAL A 52 1.58 0.47 -4.38
C VAL A 52 2.08 0.37 -5.81
N ALA A 53 1.89 1.42 -6.60
CA ALA A 53 2.26 1.44 -8.02
C ALA A 53 3.73 1.80 -8.24
N LYS A 54 4.26 2.71 -7.41
CA LYS A 54 5.65 3.17 -7.48
C LYS A 54 6.10 3.71 -6.12
N ARG A 55 7.38 3.54 -5.82
CA ARG A 55 8.07 4.24 -4.72
C ARG A 55 9.15 5.15 -5.30
N THR A 56 9.23 6.38 -4.82
CA THR A 56 10.36 7.30 -5.05
C THR A 56 11.05 7.55 -3.71
N GLU A 57 12.12 8.35 -3.69
CA GLU A 57 12.85 8.67 -2.46
C GLU A 57 11.97 9.37 -1.41
N GLU A 58 11.00 10.18 -1.84
CA GLU A 58 10.18 10.98 -0.91
C GLU A 58 8.75 10.46 -0.71
N ARG A 59 8.23 9.63 -1.63
CA ARG A 59 6.80 9.32 -1.68
C ARG A 59 6.47 7.98 -2.32
N ALA A 60 5.36 7.41 -1.88
CA ALA A 60 4.70 6.30 -2.54
C ALA A 60 3.56 6.82 -3.41
N VAL A 61 3.40 6.18 -4.57
CA VAL A 61 2.27 6.38 -5.48
C VAL A 61 1.39 5.14 -5.40
N LEU A 62 0.14 5.33 -5.02
CA LEU A 62 -0.88 4.30 -4.96
C LEU A 62 -1.79 4.40 -6.18
N THR A 63 -2.13 3.26 -6.77
CA THR A 63 -3.25 3.15 -7.71
C THR A 63 -4.47 2.73 -6.92
N VAL A 64 -5.53 3.53 -6.93
CA VAL A 64 -6.77 3.29 -6.19
C VAL A 64 -7.89 2.96 -7.17
N THR A 65 -8.67 1.92 -6.88
CA THR A 65 -9.83 1.52 -7.69
C THR A 65 -11.04 2.40 -7.37
N SER A 66 -11.69 2.94 -8.40
CA SER A 66 -12.92 3.70 -8.25
C SER A 66 -14.14 2.77 -8.29
N PRO A 67 -15.17 2.99 -7.46
CA PRO A 67 -16.43 2.23 -7.54
C PRO A 67 -17.13 2.37 -8.90
N LYS A 68 -16.94 3.51 -9.58
CA LYS A 68 -17.60 3.82 -10.87
C LYS A 68 -16.86 3.26 -12.10
N GLY A 69 -15.94 2.32 -11.89
CA GLY A 69 -14.99 1.90 -12.91
C GLY A 69 -13.83 2.89 -13.06
N GLY A 70 -12.66 2.36 -13.39
CA GLY A 70 -11.43 3.12 -13.55
C GLY A 70 -10.54 3.16 -12.30
N THR A 71 -9.39 3.81 -12.45
CA THR A 71 -8.40 3.95 -11.38
C THR A 71 -7.87 5.38 -11.34
N TYR A 72 -7.45 5.82 -10.16
CA TYR A 72 -6.75 7.09 -10.00
C TYR A 72 -5.48 6.90 -9.17
N ARG A 73 -4.56 7.87 -9.26
CA ARG A 73 -3.30 7.83 -8.54
C ARG A 73 -3.34 8.74 -7.33
N LEU A 74 -2.94 8.21 -6.18
CA LEU A 74 -2.80 8.93 -4.94
C LEU A 74 -1.33 8.98 -4.54
N ARG A 75 -0.84 10.15 -4.14
CA ARG A 75 0.53 10.31 -3.62
C ARG A 75 0.50 10.43 -2.11
N ARG A 76 1.36 9.69 -1.43
CA ARG A 76 1.46 9.66 0.03
C ARG A 76 2.91 9.64 0.49
N SER A 77 3.15 10.17 1.69
CA SER A 77 4.46 10.12 2.33
C SER A 77 4.88 8.67 2.55
N LEU A 78 6.17 8.38 2.43
CA LEU A 78 6.70 7.06 2.81
C LEU A 78 6.48 6.77 4.30
N TRP A 79 6.42 7.81 5.11
CA TRP A 79 6.20 7.75 6.56
C TRP A 79 4.72 7.68 6.94
N SER A 80 3.81 7.52 5.98
CA SER A 80 2.41 7.31 6.29
C SER A 80 2.26 5.98 7.00
N GLU A 81 1.65 5.98 8.17
CA GLU A 81 1.52 4.79 9.01
C GLU A 81 0.58 3.75 8.38
N ILE A 82 0.94 2.48 8.56
CA ILE A 82 0.16 1.31 8.16
C ILE A 82 -0.25 0.56 9.43
N VAL A 83 -1.54 0.34 9.57
CA VAL A 83 -2.12 -0.56 10.59
C VAL A 83 -2.46 -1.87 9.91
N PHE A 84 -2.33 -2.99 10.63
CA PHE A 84 -2.70 -4.30 10.12
C PHE A 84 -3.97 -4.79 10.81
N ASP A 85 -4.95 -5.22 10.02
CA ASP A 85 -6.07 -6.04 10.48
C ASP A 85 -5.86 -7.47 9.94
N GLY A 86 -5.26 -8.32 10.77
CA GLY A 86 -4.70 -9.61 10.33
C GLY A 86 -3.57 -9.40 9.32
N GLU A 87 -3.71 -9.97 8.12
CA GLU A 87 -2.72 -9.79 7.04
C GLU A 87 -3.01 -8.58 6.15
N LEU A 88 -4.09 -7.84 6.43
CA LEU A 88 -4.55 -6.75 5.60
C LEU A 88 -3.89 -5.44 6.03
N PRO A 89 -2.96 -4.87 5.25
CA PRO A 89 -2.45 -3.53 5.52
C PRO A 89 -3.52 -2.48 5.23
N ILE A 90 -3.66 -1.53 6.15
CA ILE A 90 -4.60 -0.43 6.11
C ILE A 90 -3.80 0.86 6.26
N LEU A 91 -3.94 1.79 5.31
CA LEU A 91 -3.35 3.11 5.46
C LEU A 91 -4.05 3.85 6.59
N ARG A 92 -3.32 4.15 7.66
CA ARG A 92 -3.88 4.84 8.81
C ARG A 92 -4.29 6.26 8.42
N ILE A 93 -5.53 6.61 8.77
CA ILE A 93 -6.07 7.96 8.69
C ILE A 93 -6.80 8.20 10.01
N GLU A 94 -6.80 9.43 10.50
CA GLU A 94 -7.61 9.83 11.65
C GLU A 94 -9.10 9.77 11.29
N ASN A 95 -9.72 8.59 11.47
CA ASN A 95 -11.15 8.36 11.26
C ASN A 95 -11.60 7.17 12.14
N GLU A 96 -12.82 7.24 12.67
CA GLU A 96 -13.44 6.23 13.52
C GLU A 96 -14.30 5.20 12.74
N GLU A 97 -14.54 5.41 11.45
CA GLU A 97 -15.37 4.52 10.62
C GLU A 97 -14.70 3.16 10.37
N ASP A 98 -15.41 2.06 10.65
CA ASP A 98 -14.92 0.70 10.37
C ASP A 98 -14.94 0.40 8.87
N TRP A 99 -13.82 -0.10 8.36
CA TRP A 99 -13.67 -0.51 6.97
C TRP A 99 -14.51 -1.76 6.64
N ARG A 100 -14.76 -2.63 7.62
CA ARG A 100 -15.50 -3.88 7.41
C ARG A 100 -16.96 -3.63 7.02
N GLU A 101 -17.52 -2.53 7.51
CA GLU A 101 -18.90 -2.12 7.24
C GLU A 101 -19.01 -1.16 6.04
N ASN A 102 -17.92 -0.50 5.66
CA ASN A 102 -17.91 0.62 4.71
C ASN A 102 -16.94 0.42 3.54
N LEU A 103 -16.53 -0.82 3.27
CA LEU A 103 -15.76 -1.18 2.09
C LEU A 103 -16.63 -1.01 0.84
N ALA A 104 -16.14 -0.24 -0.13
CA ALA A 104 -16.85 -0.09 -1.39
C ALA A 104 -17.02 -1.46 -2.07
N ASP A 105 -18.26 -1.90 -2.20
CA ASP A 105 -18.59 -3.05 -3.03
C ASP A 105 -18.32 -2.71 -4.49
N TYR A 106 -17.63 -3.64 -5.17
CA TYR A 106 -17.56 -3.60 -6.61
C TYR A 106 -18.98 -3.80 -7.16
N ASP A 107 -19.40 -2.91 -8.07
CA ASP A 107 -20.65 -3.12 -8.80
C ASP A 107 -20.52 -4.42 -9.60
N THR A 108 -21.29 -5.44 -9.20
CA THR A 108 -21.25 -6.79 -9.79
C THR A 108 -21.87 -6.86 -11.20
N ARG A 109 -22.22 -5.72 -11.81
CA ARG A 109 -22.86 -5.65 -13.14
C ARG A 109 -21.90 -5.78 -14.33
N TRP A 110 -20.70 -6.32 -14.13
CA TRP A 110 -19.69 -6.54 -15.18
C TRP A 110 -19.30 -8.00 -15.27
#